data_AF-A0A150Q0P8-F1
#
_entry.id   AF-A0A150Q0P8-F1
#
_cell.length_a   1.000
_cell.length_b   1.000
_cell.length_c   1.000
_cell.angle_alpha   90.00
_cell.angle_beta   90.00
_cell.angle_gamma   90.00
#
_symmetry.space_group_name_H-M   'P 1'
#
loop_
_entity.id
_entity.type
_entity.pdbx_description
1 polymer ?
#
loop_
_entity_poly.entity_id
_entity_poly.type
_entity_poly.pdbx_seq_one_letter_code
_entity_poly.pdbx_strand_id
1 'polypeptide(L)'
;MKVMKRMALAALAALALAACSSGHGEEGCPELCARAVECPGDPMTEDSCLDACGAETEEAEEAGCEDAWESYLECRNHAEDNCDPAKYEEECSIQLESLNSCLQRG
;
A
#
# COMPACT_ATOMS: atom_id res chain seq x y z
N MET A 1 54.32 -13.01 -28.03
CA MET A 1 52.96 -13.58 -28.18
C MET A 1 52.34 -13.77 -26.81
N LYS A 2 51.37 -12.94 -26.43
CA LYS A 2 50.30 -13.31 -25.49
C LYS A 2 49.15 -12.34 -25.69
N VAL A 3 47.99 -12.95 -25.72
CA VAL A 3 46.77 -12.55 -26.41
C VAL A 3 46.03 -11.47 -25.65
N MET A 4 45.25 -10.71 -26.41
CA MET A 4 44.33 -9.66 -26.00
C MET A 4 43.36 -10.14 -24.91
N LYS A 5 43.00 -9.23 -23.98
CA LYS A 5 41.65 -9.21 -23.40
C LYS A 5 41.25 -7.75 -23.15
N ARG A 6 40.55 -7.20 -24.14
CA ARG A 6 39.74 -6.00 -23.95
C ARG A 6 38.41 -6.42 -23.31
N MET A 7 37.85 -5.46 -22.59
CA MET A 7 36.43 -5.21 -22.36
C MET A 7 35.73 -5.88 -21.17
N ALA A 8 34.96 -4.99 -20.54
CA ALA A 8 33.68 -5.18 -19.88
C ALA A 8 33.70 -5.79 -18.47
N LEU A 9 33.73 -4.90 -17.48
CA LEU A 9 32.90 -4.99 -16.28
C LEU A 9 32.28 -3.59 -16.11
N ALA A 10 31.22 -3.32 -16.87
CA ALA A 10 29.85 -3.45 -16.38
C ALA A 10 29.62 -2.46 -15.23
N ALA A 11 29.14 -1.27 -15.62
CA ALA A 11 28.57 -0.28 -14.73
C ALA A 11 27.55 -1.00 -13.84
N LEU A 12 27.86 -1.09 -12.55
CA LEU A 12 26.90 -1.58 -11.57
C LEU A 12 25.72 -0.63 -11.59
N ALA A 13 24.61 -1.23 -11.98
CA ALA A 13 23.35 -0.63 -12.26
C ALA A 13 22.86 0.22 -11.09
N ALA A 14 22.22 1.32 -11.48
CA ALA A 14 21.26 2.05 -10.66
C ALA A 14 20.33 1.06 -9.94
N LEU A 15 20.56 0.89 -8.64
CA LEU A 15 19.63 0.24 -7.70
C LEU A 15 19.22 1.22 -6.59
N ALA A 16 19.28 2.52 -6.87
CA ALA A 16 18.91 3.58 -5.93
C ALA A 16 17.73 4.43 -6.43
N LEU A 17 16.84 3.84 -7.24
CA LEU A 17 15.62 4.49 -7.72
C LEU A 17 14.33 3.77 -7.31
N ALA A 18 14.39 2.82 -6.37
CA ALA A 18 13.21 2.33 -5.66
C ALA A 18 13.04 3.06 -4.31
N ALA A 19 13.35 4.35 -4.29
CA ALA A 19 13.07 5.28 -3.19
C ALA A 19 12.38 6.55 -3.72
N CYS A 20 11.65 6.42 -4.83
CA CYS A 20 10.47 7.22 -5.12
C CYS A 20 9.33 6.44 -4.44
N SER A 21 8.55 6.92 -3.48
CA SER A 21 8.02 8.26 -3.27
C SER A 21 8.10 8.65 -1.78
N SER A 22 7.85 9.92 -1.54
CA SER A 22 8.01 10.64 -0.28
C SER A 22 6.85 10.40 0.70
N GLY A 23 7.08 9.63 1.77
CA GLY A 23 6.66 9.95 3.15
C GLY A 23 5.25 10.48 3.45
N HIS A 24 4.22 10.04 2.73
CA HIS A 24 2.79 10.15 3.04
C HIS A 24 2.16 8.89 2.46
N GLY A 25 1.31 8.16 3.19
CA GLY A 25 0.68 6.92 2.71
C GLY A 25 1.11 5.59 3.38
N GLU A 26 2.28 5.52 4.05
CA GLU A 26 2.73 4.27 4.71
C GLU A 26 2.44 4.18 6.21
N GLU A 27 1.97 5.25 6.86
CA GLU A 27 1.80 5.26 8.32
C GLU A 27 0.54 4.54 8.84
N GLY A 28 -0.34 4.05 7.96
CA GLY A 28 -1.54 3.33 8.37
C GLY A 28 -1.55 1.84 7.99
N CYS A 29 -0.76 1.42 7.02
CA CYS A 29 -0.73 0.04 6.55
C CYS A 29 -0.12 -0.92 7.58
N PRO A 30 1.03 -0.63 8.23
CA PRO A 30 1.59 -1.50 9.26
C PRO A 30 0.64 -1.78 10.41
N GLU A 31 -0.03 -0.75 10.92
CA GLU A 31 -0.99 -0.82 12.02
C GLU A 31 -2.23 -1.63 11.61
N LEU A 32 -2.75 -1.38 10.41
CA LEU A 32 -3.89 -2.11 9.88
C LEU A 32 -3.57 -3.60 9.73
N CYS A 33 -2.42 -3.91 9.17
CA CYS A 33 -1.99 -5.27 8.86
C CYS A 33 -1.61 -6.06 10.11
N ALA A 34 -0.95 -5.43 11.08
CA ALA A 34 -0.68 -6.04 12.38
C ALA A 34 -1.98 -6.44 13.10
N ARG A 35 -3.07 -5.67 12.96
CA ARG A 35 -4.39 -6.02 13.50
C ARG A 35 -5.10 -7.07 12.65
N ALA A 36 -5.01 -6.99 11.32
CA ALA A 36 -5.70 -7.90 10.41
C ALA A 36 -5.25 -9.36 10.59
N VAL A 37 -3.96 -9.61 10.86
CA VAL A 37 -3.46 -10.98 11.09
C VAL A 37 -3.92 -11.61 12.40
N GLU A 38 -4.46 -10.81 13.33
CA GLU A 38 -5.08 -11.31 14.56
C GLU A 38 -6.53 -11.78 14.32
N CYS A 39 -7.09 -11.52 13.13
CA CYS A 39 -8.47 -11.86 12.79
C CYS A 39 -8.65 -13.38 12.60
N PRO A 40 -9.61 -14.00 13.31
CA PRO A 40 -9.78 -15.45 13.27
C PRO A 40 -10.34 -15.92 11.93
N GLY A 41 -9.63 -16.86 11.30
CA GLY A 41 -10.09 -17.51 10.07
C GLY A 41 -9.73 -16.75 8.79
N ASP A 42 -9.03 -15.63 8.89
CA ASP A 42 -8.42 -14.96 7.74
C ASP A 42 -7.12 -15.70 7.34
N PRO A 43 -7.00 -16.20 6.09
CA PRO A 43 -5.75 -16.79 5.61
C PRO A 43 -4.65 -15.75 5.31
N MET A 44 -4.94 -14.45 5.43
CA MET A 44 -4.00 -13.36 5.16
C MET A 44 -2.82 -13.37 6.14
N THR A 45 -1.63 -13.08 5.60
CA THR A 45 -0.40 -12.85 6.37
C THR A 45 -0.08 -11.35 6.43
N GLU A 46 0.75 -10.94 7.39
CA GLU A 46 1.12 -9.53 7.56
C GLU A 46 1.79 -9.00 6.29
N ASP A 47 2.75 -9.76 5.73
CA ASP A 47 3.42 -9.42 4.47
C ASP A 47 2.42 -9.28 3.30
N SER A 48 1.49 -10.23 3.13
CA SER A 48 0.50 -10.14 2.06
C SER A 48 -0.48 -8.98 2.23
N CYS A 49 -0.75 -8.58 3.48
CA CYS A 49 -1.56 -7.41 3.78
C CYS A 49 -0.80 -6.12 3.43
N LEU A 50 0.47 -6.03 3.82
CA LEU A 50 1.33 -4.89 3.52
C LEU A 50 1.51 -4.71 2.02
N ASP A 51 1.73 -5.80 1.28
CA ASP A 51 1.82 -5.77 -0.19
C ASP A 51 0.52 -5.22 -0.82
N ALA A 52 -0.65 -5.67 -0.34
CA ALA A 52 -1.94 -5.20 -0.86
C ALA A 52 -2.19 -3.73 -0.50
N CYS A 53 -1.98 -3.35 0.76
CA CYS A 53 -2.16 -1.98 1.22
C CYS A 53 -1.21 -1.01 0.51
N GLY A 54 0.04 -1.42 0.26
CA GLY A 54 0.99 -0.64 -0.53
C GLY A 54 0.57 -0.46 -1.99
N ALA A 55 0.04 -1.51 -2.63
CA ALA A 55 -0.49 -1.41 -3.98
C ALA A 55 -1.72 -0.48 -4.07
N GLU A 56 -2.61 -0.52 -3.07
CA GLU A 56 -3.76 0.37 -2.96
C GLU A 56 -3.32 1.83 -2.72
N THR A 57 -2.28 2.06 -1.91
CA THR A 57 -1.66 3.38 -1.74
C THR A 57 -1.08 3.90 -3.07
N GLU A 58 -0.31 3.08 -3.79
CA GLU A 58 0.27 3.47 -5.08
C GLU A 58 -0.82 3.78 -6.12
N GLU A 59 -1.89 2.97 -6.20
CA GLU A 59 -3.04 3.23 -7.07
C GLU A 59 -3.71 4.57 -6.72
N ALA A 60 -3.90 4.86 -5.44
CA ALA A 60 -4.47 6.13 -5.00
C ALA A 60 -3.56 7.33 -5.32
N GLU A 61 -2.25 7.21 -5.12
CA GLU A 61 -1.27 8.26 -5.50
C GLU A 61 -1.29 8.51 -7.01
N GLU A 62 -1.25 7.45 -7.83
CA GLU A 62 -1.28 7.56 -9.29
C GLU A 62 -2.59 8.20 -9.80
N ALA A 63 -3.70 7.95 -9.12
CA ALA A 63 -5.00 8.55 -9.42
C ALA A 63 -5.17 9.99 -8.87
N GLY A 64 -4.21 10.49 -8.07
CA GLY A 64 -4.34 11.78 -7.37
C GLY A 64 -5.41 11.77 -6.27
N CYS A 65 -5.64 10.60 -5.68
CA CYS A 65 -6.64 10.29 -4.66
C CYS A 65 -6.03 9.95 -3.29
N GLU A 66 -4.74 10.26 -3.08
CA GLU A 66 -3.98 10.03 -1.84
C GLU A 66 -4.73 10.50 -0.58
N ASP A 67 -5.25 11.74 -0.56
CA ASP A 67 -6.01 12.27 0.59
C ASP A 67 -7.25 11.43 0.93
N ALA A 68 -7.95 10.93 -0.10
CA ALA A 68 -9.17 10.13 0.09
C ALA A 68 -8.83 8.71 0.56
N TRP A 69 -7.71 8.17 0.11
CA TRP A 69 -7.18 6.89 0.56
C TRP A 69 -6.72 6.97 2.01
N GLU A 70 -5.91 7.97 2.37
CA GLU A 70 -5.45 8.18 3.75
C GLU A 70 -6.64 8.33 4.71
N SER A 71 -7.68 9.07 4.32
CA SER A 71 -8.89 9.20 5.14
C SER A 71 -9.63 7.87 5.35
N TYR A 72 -9.69 7.02 4.32
CA TYR A 72 -10.28 5.68 4.44
C TYR A 72 -9.42 4.76 5.31
N LEU A 73 -8.11 4.78 5.11
CA LEU A 73 -7.15 3.99 5.88
C LEU A 73 -7.15 4.38 7.37
N GLU A 74 -7.23 5.67 7.70
CA GLU A 74 -7.39 6.16 9.07
C GLU A 74 -8.68 5.60 9.69
N CYS A 75 -9.80 5.65 8.97
CA CYS A 75 -11.05 5.10 9.47
C CYS A 75 -10.94 3.58 9.74
N ARG A 76 -10.38 2.80 8.81
CA ARG A 76 -10.17 1.35 9.02
C ARG A 76 -9.29 1.04 10.23
N ASN A 77 -8.25 1.84 10.44
CA ASN A 77 -7.39 1.71 11.62
C ASN A 77 -8.14 1.99 12.94
N HIS A 78 -9.23 2.75 12.89
CA HIS A 78 -10.06 3.09 14.04
C HIS A 78 -11.42 2.37 14.10
N ALA A 79 -11.75 1.54 13.12
CA ALA A 79 -12.98 0.75 13.10
C ALA A 79 -13.08 -0.16 14.34
N GLU A 80 -14.28 -0.25 14.90
CA GLU A 80 -14.55 -1.04 16.11
C GLU A 80 -14.33 -2.53 15.86
N ASP A 81 -14.72 -3.01 14.67
CA ASP A 81 -14.49 -4.38 14.20
C ASP A 81 -13.68 -4.39 12.89
N ASN A 82 -12.39 -4.68 13.00
CA ASN A 82 -11.48 -4.79 11.85
C ASN A 82 -11.47 -6.17 11.20
N CYS A 83 -12.16 -7.15 11.79
CA CYS A 83 -12.17 -8.53 11.32
C CYS A 83 -13.39 -8.87 10.48
N ASP A 84 -14.42 -8.02 10.49
CA ASP A 84 -15.60 -8.15 9.63
C ASP A 84 -15.62 -7.02 8.58
N PRO A 85 -15.35 -7.34 7.30
CA PRO A 85 -15.43 -6.37 6.21
C PRO A 85 -16.75 -5.63 6.11
N ALA A 86 -17.87 -6.31 6.34
CA ALA A 86 -19.17 -5.65 6.28
C ALA A 86 -19.32 -4.61 7.40
N LYS A 87 -18.68 -4.83 8.56
CA LYS A 87 -18.72 -3.89 9.70
C LYS A 87 -17.85 -2.68 9.45
N TYR A 88 -16.56 -2.87 9.14
CA TYR A 88 -15.70 -1.71 8.89
C TYR A 88 -16.09 -0.93 7.62
N GLU A 89 -16.67 -1.57 6.59
CA GLU A 89 -17.18 -0.86 5.42
C GLU A 89 -18.46 -0.06 5.73
N GLU A 90 -19.33 -0.57 6.61
CA GLU A 90 -20.48 0.18 7.11
C GLU A 90 -20.03 1.41 7.91
N GLU A 91 -19.11 1.21 8.87
CA GLU A 91 -18.55 2.26 9.72
C GLU A 91 -17.80 3.32 8.91
N CYS A 92 -16.98 2.90 7.95
CA CYS A 92 -16.17 3.78 7.10
C CYS A 92 -16.83 4.13 5.77
N SER A 93 -18.14 3.95 5.65
CA SER A 93 -18.88 4.09 4.39
C SER A 93 -18.72 5.45 3.73
N ILE A 94 -18.63 6.54 4.52
CA ILE A 94 -18.44 7.90 4.00
C ILE A 94 -17.05 8.05 3.35
N GLN A 95 -16.01 7.60 4.04
CA GLN A 95 -14.63 7.65 3.54
C GLN A 95 -14.45 6.74 2.33
N LEU A 96 -15.05 5.53 2.38
CA LEU A 96 -15.05 4.59 1.27
C LEU A 96 -15.80 5.15 0.05
N GLU A 97 -16.93 5.83 0.23
CA GLU A 97 -17.66 6.50 -0.85
C GLU A 97 -16.83 7.65 -1.45
N SER A 98 -16.13 8.42 -0.61
CA SER A 98 -15.23 9.49 -1.04
C SER A 98 -14.07 8.96 -1.88
N LEU A 99 -13.39 7.90 -1.41
CA LEU A 99 -12.32 7.21 -2.12
C LEU A 99 -12.82 6.67 -3.46
N ASN A 100 -13.90 5.90 -3.47
CA ASN A 100 -14.48 5.35 -4.70
C ASN A 100 -14.88 6.44 -5.69
N SER A 101 -15.45 7.54 -5.20
CA SER A 101 -15.82 8.68 -6.03
C SER A 101 -14.60 9.38 -6.63
N CYS A 102 -13.46 9.37 -5.95
CA CYS A 102 -12.20 9.89 -6.47
C CYS A 102 -11.63 8.95 -7.54
N LEU A 103 -11.48 7.66 -7.22
CA LEU A 103 -10.93 6.65 -8.13
C LEU A 103 -11.74 6.53 -9.43
N GLN A 104 -13.06 6.71 -9.39
CA GLN A 104 -13.90 6.70 -10.59
C GLN A 104 -13.73 7.94 -11.50
N ARG A 105 -13.09 8.99 -11.01
CA ARG A 105 -12.84 10.24 -11.77
C ARG A 105 -11.44 10.31 -12.36
N GLY A 106 -10.47 9.60 -11.79
CA GLY A 106 -9.11 9.43 -12.32
C GLY A 106 -9.10 8.62 -13.61
#